data_AF-A0A6V8IEI5-F1
#
_entry.id   AF-A0A6V8IEI5-F1
#
_cell.length_a   1.000
_cell.length_b   1.000
_cell.length_c   1.000
_cell.angle_alpha   90.00
_cell.angle_beta   90.00
_cell.angle_gamma   90.00
#
_symmetry.space_group_name_H-M   'P 1'
#
loop_
_entity.id
_entity.type
_entity.pdbx_description
1 polymer ?
#
loop_
_entity_poly.entity_id
_entity_poly.type
_entity_poly.pdbx_seq_one_letter_code
_entity_poly.pdbx_strand_id
1 'polypeptide(L)'
;MSRIPFSACTVLVAALSLVPFSQSMAAPLLPAVVPTTSSQTISVSGLDLTSKQGWRTAENRIDDASRAVCNISNPMDMATPDDVASCAAEARKGALETLRDIRSEQRNNHRIGHVLLAAKPDAYPHG
;
A
#
# COMPACT_ATOMS: atom_id res chain seq x y z
N MET A 1 -19.27 71.14 6.72
CA MET A 1 -20.75 71.25 6.83
C MET A 1 -21.19 70.35 7.98
N SER A 2 -21.75 70.97 9.01
CA SER A 2 -22.29 70.36 10.23
C SER A 2 -23.76 69.98 10.00
N ARG A 3 -24.24 68.79 10.43
CA ARG A 3 -25.58 68.51 11.02
C ARG A 3 -25.61 67.12 11.69
N ILE A 4 -25.85 67.10 12.99
CA ILE A 4 -26.55 66.02 13.74
C ILE A 4 -27.86 66.68 14.22
N PRO A 5 -29.02 66.00 14.30
CA PRO A 5 -29.41 65.41 15.60
C PRO A 5 -30.30 64.13 15.56
N PHE A 6 -30.17 63.36 16.66
CA PHE A 6 -31.17 62.60 17.43
C PHE A 6 -32.38 61.92 16.75
N SER A 7 -32.61 60.63 17.05
CA SER A 7 -33.78 60.23 17.85
C SER A 7 -33.69 58.76 18.25
N ALA A 8 -33.89 58.50 19.54
CA ALA A 8 -33.97 57.18 20.14
C ALA A 8 -35.33 56.52 19.84
N CYS A 9 -35.34 55.24 19.49
CA CYS A 9 -36.50 54.38 19.68
C CYS A 9 -36.03 52.93 19.89
N THR A 10 -36.05 52.53 21.16
CA THR A 10 -35.95 51.16 21.68
C THR A 10 -37.08 50.28 21.16
N VAL A 11 -36.76 49.12 20.56
CA VAL A 11 -37.63 47.92 20.48
C VAL A 11 -36.68 46.71 20.36
N LEU A 12 -36.37 45.95 21.41
CA LEU A 12 -37.11 44.88 22.10
C LEU A 12 -36.49 43.51 21.77
N VAL A 13 -36.40 42.74 22.83
CA VAL A 13 -35.67 41.49 23.07
C VAL A 13 -36.30 40.27 22.39
N ALA A 14 -35.49 39.23 22.25
CA ALA A 14 -35.80 37.80 22.10
C ALA A 14 -35.92 37.24 20.68
N ALA A 15 -34.88 36.51 20.27
CA ALA A 15 -35.07 35.20 19.67
C ALA A 15 -33.94 34.29 20.14
N LEU A 16 -34.30 33.29 20.96
CA LEU A 16 -33.43 32.18 21.34
C LEU A 16 -32.95 31.47 20.07
N SER A 17 -31.71 31.70 19.66
CA SER A 17 -31.05 30.81 18.71
C SER A 17 -30.65 29.55 19.48
N LEU A 18 -31.47 28.51 19.31
CA LEU A 18 -31.15 27.12 19.62
C LEU A 18 -29.74 26.82 19.11
N VAL A 19 -28.78 26.69 20.03
CA VAL A 19 -27.45 26.18 19.71
C VAL A 19 -27.64 24.70 19.38
N PRO A 20 -27.38 24.24 18.14
CA PRO A 20 -27.31 22.82 17.91
C PRO A 20 -26.09 22.32 18.67
N PHE A 21 -26.31 21.57 19.76
CA PHE A 21 -25.28 20.73 20.33
C PHE A 21 -24.91 19.70 19.27
N SER A 22 -23.91 20.02 18.45
CA SER A 22 -23.21 19.04 17.63
C SER A 22 -22.55 18.08 18.59
N GLN A 23 -23.24 16.98 18.90
CA GLN A 23 -22.64 15.84 19.55
C GLN A 23 -21.57 15.33 18.58
N SER A 24 -20.33 15.72 18.84
CA SER A 24 -19.16 15.13 18.19
C SER A 24 -19.13 13.67 18.65
N MET A 25 -19.80 12.82 17.88
CA MET A 25 -19.66 11.38 18.00
C MET A 25 -18.20 11.10 17.67
N ALA A 26 -17.38 10.93 18.71
CA ALA A 26 -16.07 10.32 18.55
C ALA A 26 -16.32 8.96 17.89
N ALA A 27 -16.00 8.88 16.60
CA ALA A 27 -16.09 7.63 15.88
C ALA A 27 -15.25 6.60 16.66
N PRO A 28 -15.76 5.38 16.89
CA PRO A 28 -14.92 4.34 17.45
C PRO A 28 -13.71 4.21 16.53
N LEU A 29 -12.51 4.43 17.08
CA LEU A 29 -11.27 4.07 16.42
C LEU A 29 -11.33 2.55 16.26
N LEU A 30 -11.89 2.10 15.14
CA LEU A 30 -11.73 0.74 14.69
C LEU A 30 -10.22 0.48 14.69
N PRO A 31 -9.75 -0.64 15.28
CA PRO A 31 -8.34 -0.97 15.21
C PRO A 31 -7.95 -0.90 13.74
N ALA A 32 -7.04 0.01 13.41
CA ALA A 32 -6.47 0.08 12.08
C ALA A 32 -5.91 -1.31 11.81
N VAL A 33 -6.55 -2.06 10.91
CA VAL A 33 -6.03 -3.33 10.42
C VAL A 33 -4.71 -2.95 9.77
N VAL A 34 -3.62 -3.20 10.50
CA VAL A 34 -2.27 -2.99 9.98
C VAL A 34 -2.18 -3.96 8.80
N PRO A 35 -1.97 -3.49 7.56
CA PRO A 35 -1.88 -4.38 6.42
C PRO A 35 -0.71 -5.34 6.66
N THR A 36 -1.03 -6.60 6.93
CA THR A 36 -0.05 -7.70 7.03
C THR A 36 0.47 -8.11 5.65
N THR A 37 -0.15 -7.61 4.59
CA THR A 37 0.15 -7.87 3.18
C THR A 37 1.10 -6.79 2.64
N SER A 38 2.40 -7.07 2.73
CA SER A 38 3.42 -6.29 2.04
C SER A 38 3.59 -6.83 0.63
N SER A 39 3.53 -5.97 -0.39
CA SER A 39 3.76 -6.38 -1.77
C SER A 39 4.51 -5.31 -2.55
N GLN A 40 5.26 -5.74 -3.55
CA GLN A 40 6.04 -4.86 -4.41
C GLN A 40 5.87 -5.26 -5.87
N THR A 41 5.62 -4.22 -6.66
CA THR A 41 5.45 -4.32 -8.10
C THR A 41 6.81 -4.27 -8.80
N ILE A 42 7.09 -5.26 -9.64
CA ILE A 42 8.33 -5.38 -10.41
C ILE A 42 7.99 -5.23 -11.89
N SER A 43 8.46 -4.14 -12.50
CA SER A 43 8.33 -3.96 -13.94
C SER A 43 9.41 -4.77 -14.68
N VAL A 44 8.97 -5.62 -15.60
CA VAL A 44 9.82 -6.30 -16.59
C VAL A 44 9.55 -5.79 -18.01
N SER A 45 8.83 -4.67 -18.13
CA SER A 45 8.61 -3.98 -19.39
C SER A 45 9.93 -3.61 -20.05
N GLY A 46 10.07 -3.94 -21.33
CA GLY A 46 11.29 -3.69 -22.10
C GLY A 46 12.43 -4.68 -21.86
N LEU A 47 12.27 -5.67 -20.96
CA LEU A 47 13.20 -6.79 -20.88
C LEU A 47 12.81 -7.89 -21.88
N ASP A 48 13.77 -8.31 -22.68
CA ASP A 48 13.68 -9.58 -23.42
C ASP A 48 14.00 -10.73 -22.46
N LEU A 49 12.95 -11.38 -21.95
CA LEU A 49 13.07 -12.50 -21.02
C LEU A 49 13.47 -13.80 -21.71
N THR A 50 13.49 -13.84 -23.05
CA THR A 50 14.03 -14.98 -23.79
C THR A 50 15.55 -14.98 -23.80
N SER A 51 16.17 -13.79 -23.70
CA SER A 51 17.61 -13.62 -23.55
C SER A 51 18.11 -13.98 -22.15
N LYS A 52 19.35 -14.50 -22.07
CA LYS A 52 20.01 -14.81 -20.79
C LYS A 52 20.18 -13.57 -19.91
N GLN A 53 20.48 -12.42 -20.52
CA GLN A 53 20.70 -11.16 -19.80
C GLN A 53 19.39 -10.58 -19.24
N GLY A 54 18.32 -10.54 -20.03
CA GLY A 54 17.03 -10.05 -19.58
C GLY A 54 16.43 -10.96 -18.50
N TRP A 55 16.56 -12.28 -18.65
CA TRP A 55 16.18 -13.25 -17.62
C TRP A 55 16.91 -12.98 -16.29
N ARG A 56 18.24 -12.91 -16.31
CA ARG A 56 19.04 -12.67 -15.11
C ARG A 56 18.75 -11.31 -14.47
N THR A 57 18.48 -10.30 -15.29
CA THR A 57 18.09 -8.97 -14.79
C THR A 57 16.76 -9.03 -14.05
N ALA A 58 15.78 -9.75 -14.58
CA ALA A 58 14.50 -9.95 -13.92
C ALA A 58 14.63 -10.78 -12.63
N GLU A 59 15.44 -11.85 -12.63
CA GLU A 59 15.70 -12.65 -11.43
C GLU A 59 16.31 -11.81 -10.29
N ASN A 60 17.28 -10.95 -10.60
CA ASN A 60 17.89 -10.07 -9.60
C ASN A 60 16.85 -9.09 -9.01
N ARG A 61 16.01 -8.49 -9.86
CA ARG A 61 14.93 -7.59 -9.40
C ARG A 61 13.93 -8.31 -8.50
N ILE A 62 13.63 -9.58 -8.81
CA ILE A 62 12.77 -10.42 -7.96
C ILE A 62 13.45 -10.69 -6.61
N ASP A 63 14.74 -11.01 -6.57
CA ASP A 63 15.45 -11.26 -5.30
C ASP A 63 15.41 -10.03 -4.40
N ASP A 64 15.73 -8.85 -4.94
CA ASP A 64 15.68 -7.58 -4.22
C ASP A 64 14.28 -7.28 -3.67
N ALA A 65 13.26 -7.44 -4.52
CA ALA A 65 11.88 -7.16 -4.14
C ALA A 65 11.35 -8.16 -3.11
N SER A 66 11.70 -9.44 -3.23
CA SER A 66 11.28 -10.49 -2.30
C SER A 66 11.85 -10.26 -0.90
N ARG A 67 13.10 -9.80 -0.82
CA ARG A 67 13.70 -9.38 0.45
C ARG A 67 13.03 -8.14 1.02
N ALA A 68 12.73 -7.16 0.17
CA ALA A 68 12.13 -5.91 0.59
C ALA A 68 10.71 -6.11 1.18
N VAL A 69 9.86 -6.92 0.55
CA VAL A 69 8.49 -7.18 1.04
C VAL A 69 8.47 -7.96 2.35
N CYS A 70 9.50 -8.76 2.61
CA CYS A 70 9.64 -9.55 3.83
C CYS A 70 10.46 -8.88 4.93
N ASN A 71 10.98 -7.68 4.69
CA ASN A 71 11.74 -6.96 5.70
C ASN A 71 10.83 -6.54 6.86
N ILE A 72 11.32 -6.72 8.08
CA ILE A 72 10.58 -6.38 9.30
C ILE A 72 10.56 -4.86 9.43
N SER A 73 9.40 -4.27 9.19
CA SER A 73 9.21 -2.81 9.32
C SER A 73 8.77 -2.40 10.73
N ASN A 74 8.32 -3.36 11.55
CA ASN A 74 7.77 -3.11 12.87
C ASN A 74 8.70 -3.66 13.96
N PRO A 75 9.21 -2.83 14.89
CA PRO A 75 10.06 -3.29 15.98
C PRO A 75 9.37 -4.23 16.98
N MET A 76 8.03 -4.34 16.94
CA MET A 76 7.24 -5.30 17.73
C MET A 76 7.08 -6.67 17.05
N ASP A 77 7.51 -6.81 15.79
CA ASP A 77 7.41 -8.07 15.06
C ASP A 77 8.46 -9.05 15.61
N MET A 78 8.00 -10.18 16.15
CA MET A 78 8.86 -11.21 16.75
C MET A 78 9.43 -12.18 15.71
N ALA A 79 9.39 -11.82 14.43
CA ALA A 79 9.86 -12.64 13.33
C ALA A 79 11.37 -12.89 13.46
N THR A 80 11.74 -14.16 13.42
CA THR A 80 13.14 -14.59 13.44
C THR A 80 13.80 -14.33 12.08
N PRO A 81 15.16 -14.32 12.01
CA PRO A 81 15.84 -14.30 10.72
C PRO A 81 15.41 -15.44 9.78
N ASP A 82 15.06 -16.61 10.33
CA ASP A 82 14.58 -17.77 9.57
C ASP A 82 13.17 -17.53 9.01
N ASP A 83 12.30 -16.83 9.76
CA ASP A 83 10.98 -16.43 9.27
C ASP A 83 11.09 -15.44 8.10
N VAL A 84 12.00 -14.47 8.21
CA VAL A 84 12.26 -13.49 7.13
C VAL A 84 12.83 -14.18 5.89
N ALA A 85 13.78 -15.09 6.08
CA ALA A 85 14.37 -15.87 4.98
C ALA A 85 13.32 -16.75 4.28
N SER A 86 12.46 -17.42 5.06
CA SER A 86 11.38 -18.27 4.55
C SER A 86 10.34 -17.45 3.78
N CYS A 87 9.95 -16.29 4.32
CA CYS A 87 9.08 -15.34 3.63
C CYS A 87 9.66 -14.93 2.28
N ALA A 88 10.94 -14.51 2.26
CA ALA A 88 11.60 -14.06 1.04
C ALA A 88 11.72 -15.20 0.01
N ALA A 89 11.95 -16.43 0.45
CA ALA A 89 12.01 -17.61 -0.42
C ALA A 89 10.66 -17.90 -1.10
N GLU A 90 9.56 -17.85 -0.35
CA GLU A 90 8.21 -18.07 -0.90
C GLU A 90 7.78 -16.93 -1.82
N ALA A 91 8.01 -15.66 -1.42
CA ALA A 91 7.75 -14.50 -2.27
C ALA A 91 8.53 -14.58 -3.59
N ARG A 92 9.80 -14.99 -3.53
CA ARG A 92 10.65 -15.20 -4.70
C ARG A 92 10.13 -16.33 -5.58
N LYS A 93 9.70 -17.44 -4.99
CA LYS A 93 9.18 -18.60 -5.72
C LYS A 93 7.95 -18.21 -6.54
N GLY A 94 6.96 -17.55 -5.92
CA GLY A 94 5.75 -17.09 -6.62
C GLY A 94 6.08 -16.10 -7.76
N ALA A 95 6.96 -15.12 -7.50
CA ALA A 95 7.37 -14.18 -8.53
C ALA A 95 8.14 -14.83 -9.70
N LEU A 96 8.96 -15.85 -9.44
CA LEU A 96 9.67 -16.61 -10.48
C LEU A 96 8.72 -17.47 -11.31
N GLU A 97 7.67 -18.04 -10.72
CA GLU A 97 6.63 -18.76 -11.46
C GLU A 97 5.95 -17.82 -12.46
N THR A 98 5.48 -16.65 -12.01
CA THR A 98 4.88 -15.66 -12.91
C THR A 98 5.88 -15.15 -13.97
N LEU A 99 7.17 -15.02 -13.64
CA LEU A 99 8.21 -14.65 -14.62
C LEU A 99 8.36 -15.70 -15.73
N ARG A 100 8.24 -17.00 -15.41
CA ARG A 100 8.26 -18.09 -16.41
C ARG A 100 7.05 -18.04 -17.33
N ASP A 101 5.88 -17.71 -16.79
CA ASP A 101 4.65 -17.56 -17.58
C ASP A 101 4.78 -16.40 -18.57
N ILE A 102 5.30 -15.25 -18.11
CA ILE A 102 5.55 -14.08 -18.99
C ILE A 102 6.57 -14.43 -20.08
N ARG A 103 7.65 -15.15 -19.74
CA ARG A 103 8.64 -15.57 -20.74
C ARG A 103 8.00 -16.45 -21.81
N SER A 104 7.09 -17.34 -21.41
CA SER A 104 6.36 -18.20 -22.34
C SER A 104 5.44 -17.36 -23.24
N GLU A 105 4.77 -16.37 -22.69
CA GLU A 105 3.94 -15.41 -23.43
C GLU A 105 4.76 -14.58 -24.43
N GLN A 106 5.93 -14.06 -24.03
CA GLN A 106 6.86 -13.37 -24.93
C GLN A 106 7.30 -14.26 -26.09
N ARG A 107 7.60 -15.54 -25.81
CA ARG A 107 8.05 -16.49 -26.82
C ARG A 107 6.95 -16.83 -27.83
N ASN A 108 5.71 -16.98 -27.37
CA ASN A 108 4.60 -17.44 -28.20
C ASN A 108 3.93 -16.28 -28.95
N ASN A 109 3.76 -15.14 -28.27
CA ASN A 109 2.89 -14.06 -28.73
C ASN A 109 3.64 -12.73 -28.93
N HIS A 110 4.96 -12.68 -28.71
CA HIS A 110 5.79 -11.46 -28.80
C HIS A 110 5.28 -10.29 -27.96
N ARG A 111 4.50 -10.58 -26.91
CA ARG A 111 3.89 -9.57 -26.06
C ARG A 111 4.88 -9.10 -25.01
N ILE A 112 5.19 -7.81 -25.00
CA ILE A 112 6.11 -7.17 -24.04
C ILE A 112 5.30 -6.21 -23.17
N GLY A 113 5.71 -6.00 -21.91
CA GLY A 113 5.10 -5.00 -21.03
C GLY A 113 4.41 -5.58 -19.80
N HIS A 114 5.01 -6.59 -19.17
CA HIS A 114 4.41 -7.25 -18.03
C HIS A 114 4.93 -6.70 -16.70
N VAL A 115 4.07 -6.77 -15.70
CA VAL A 115 4.32 -6.36 -14.33
C VAL A 115 4.09 -7.57 -13.44
N LEU A 116 5.04 -7.81 -12.54
CA LEU A 116 5.05 -8.93 -11.61
C LEU A 116 4.84 -8.42 -10.20
N LEU A 117 4.32 -9.28 -9.32
CA LEU A 117 4.14 -8.98 -7.90
C LEU A 117 5.02 -9.91 -7.08
N ALA A 118 5.91 -9.34 -6.28
CA ALA A 118 6.44 -10.03 -5.11
C ALA A 118 5.51 -9.69 -3.95
N ALA A 119 4.93 -10.69 -3.30
CA ALA A 119 4.04 -10.48 -2.16
C ALA A 119 4.52 -11.32 -0.98
N LYS A 120 4.46 -10.73 0.21
CA LYS A 120 4.55 -11.47 1.46
C LYS A 120 3.40 -12.49 1.48
N PRO A 121 3.69 -13.80 1.65
CA PRO A 121 2.64 -14.80 1.75
C PRO A 121 1.72 -14.48 2.94
N ASP A 122 0.42 -14.63 2.73
CA ASP A 122 -0.59 -14.39 3.77
C ASP A 122 -0.33 -15.34 4.94
N ALA A 123 0.02 -14.76 6.09
CA ALA A 123 0.21 -15.40 7.40
C ALA A 123 0.84 -16.81 7.35
N TYR A 124 2.14 -16.89 7.63
CA TYR A 124 2.73 -18.14 8.10
C TYR A 124 2.00 -18.52 9.42
N PRO A 125 1.43 -19.72 9.56
CA PRO A 125 0.85 -20.14 10.83
C PRO A 125 2.01 -20.30 11.81
N HIS A 126 2.22 -19.29 12.64
CA HIS A 126 2.95 -19.49 13.88
C HIS A 126 2.09 -20.46 14.71
N GLY A 127 2.58 -21.70 14.84
CA GLY A 127 2.06 -22.66 15.80
C GLY A 127 2.27 -22.18 17.23
#